data_AF-A0A947KQU1-F1
#
_entry.id   AF-A0A947KQU1-F1
#
_cell.length_a   1.000
_cell.length_b   1.000
_cell.length_c   1.000
_cell.angle_alpha   90.00
_cell.angle_beta   90.00
_cell.angle_gamma   90.00
#
_symmetry.space_group_name_H-M   'P 1'
#
loop_
_entity.id
_entity.type
_entity.pdbx_description
1 polymer ?
#
loop_
_entity_poly.entity_id
_entity_poly.type
_entity_poly.pdbx_seq_one_letter_code
_entity_poly.pdbx_strand_id
1 'polypeptide(L)' 'ECLRPIVSLDMRLGEGTGAAIAMQIMEDALAIYNEMATFEQAGIAPGA' A
#
# COMPACT_ATOMS: atom_id res chain seq x y z
N GLU A 1 -13.69 7.93 -14.42
CA GLU A 1 -13.55 8.39 -13.02
C GLU A 1 -12.12 8.87 -12.81
N CYS A 2 -11.89 9.93 -12.02
CA CYS A 2 -10.54 10.43 -11.75
C CYS A 2 -9.83 9.59 -10.69
N LEU A 3 -8.51 9.47 -10.81
CA LEU A 3 -7.66 8.78 -9.84
C LEU A 3 -7.50 9.59 -8.54
N ARG A 4 -7.40 8.90 -7.40
CA ARG A 4 -7.07 9.50 -6.10
C ARG A 4 -5.56 9.37 -5.85
N PRO A 5 -4.86 10.44 -5.42
CA PRO A 5 -3.44 10.35 -5.05
C PRO A 5 -3.21 9.39 -3.88
N ILE A 6 -2.14 8.59 -3.96
CA ILE A 6 -1.71 7.68 -2.87
C ILE A 6 -1.08 8.46 -1.71
N VAL A 7 -0.34 9.54 -2.02
CA VAL A 7 0.33 10.39 -1.02
C VAL A 7 0.03 11.86 -1.25
N SER A 8 0.01 12.65 -0.18
CA SER A 8 -0.10 14.12 -0.20
C SER A 8 0.96 14.71 0.72
N LEU A 9 2.07 15.15 0.14
CA LEU A 9 3.29 15.56 0.86
C LEU A 9 3.73 17.01 0.53
N ASP A 10 2.87 17.79 -0.15
CA ASP A 10 3.19 19.13 -0.67
C ASP A 10 4.49 19.19 -1.52
N MET A 11 4.78 18.09 -2.24
CA MET A 11 5.95 18.00 -3.10
C MET A 11 5.77 18.81 -4.39
N ARG A 12 6.85 19.48 -4.80
CA ARG A 12 6.88 20.31 -6.02
C ARG A 12 8.15 20.15 -6.87
N LEU A 13 8.95 19.11 -6.60
CA LEU A 13 10.18 18.83 -7.36
C LEU A 13 9.87 18.28 -8.75
N GLY A 14 8.86 17.42 -8.87
CA GLY A 14 8.52 16.78 -10.15
C GLY A 14 9.47 15.62 -10.48
N GLU A 15 9.77 15.44 -11.77
CA GLU A 15 10.75 14.46 -12.29
C GLU A 15 10.47 12.99 -11.89
N GLY A 16 9.23 12.67 -11.52
CA GLY A 16 8.85 11.32 -11.09
C GLY A 16 9.20 11.00 -9.64
N THR A 17 9.68 11.96 -8.85
CA THR A 17 10.04 11.74 -7.44
C THR A 17 8.86 11.24 -6.59
N GLY A 18 7.65 11.75 -6.83
CA GLY A 18 6.43 11.23 -6.20
C GLY A 18 6.08 9.81 -6.64
N ALA A 19 6.39 9.44 -7.88
CA ALA A 19 6.19 8.08 -8.38
C ALA A 19 7.18 7.11 -7.74
N ALA A 20 8.45 7.49 -7.62
CA ALA A 20 9.48 6.68 -6.95
C ALA A 20 9.11 6.38 -5.48
N ILE A 21 8.57 7.36 -4.76
CA ILE A 21 8.04 7.15 -3.39
C ILE A 21 6.83 6.20 -3.41
N ALA A 22 5.90 6.40 -4.34
CA ALA A 22 4.68 5.58 -4.43
C ALA A 22 4.97 4.12 -4.84
N MET A 23 6.08 3.84 -5.52
CA MET A 23 6.46 2.47 -5.91
C MET A 23 6.68 1.57 -4.68
N GLN A 24 7.29 2.08 -3.60
CA GLN A 24 7.46 1.29 -2.38
C GLN A 24 6.11 0.93 -1.75
N ILE A 25 5.17 1.89 -1.72
CA ILE A 25 3.81 1.64 -1.19
C ILE A 25 3.08 0.60 -2.03
N MET A 26 3.28 0.60 -3.35
CA MET A 26 2.70 -0.40 -4.25
C MET A 26 3.28 -1.80 -3.99
N GLU A 27 4.59 -1.91 -3.77
CA GLU A 27 5.24 -3.17 -3.40
C GLU A 27 4.71 -3.70 -2.06
N ASP A 28 4.61 -2.85 -1.05
CA ASP A 28 4.08 -3.22 0.27
C ASP A 28 2.60 -3.66 0.17
N ALA A 29 1.80 -3.00 -0.66
CA ALA A 29 0.42 -3.40 -0.91
C ALA A 29 0.34 -4.79 -1.58
N LEU A 30 1.25 -5.09 -2.50
CA LEU A 30 1.35 -6.41 -3.12
C LEU A 30 1.82 -7.47 -2.12
N ALA A 31 2.76 -7.14 -1.23
CA ALA A 31 3.19 -8.05 -0.17
C ALA A 31 2.03 -8.36 0.79
N ILE A 32 1.27 -7.34 1.19
CA ILE A 32 0.04 -7.53 1.99
C ILE A 32 -0.92 -8.50 1.31
N TYR A 33 -1.20 -8.29 0.03
CA TYR A 33 -2.17 -9.10 -0.69
C TYR A 33 -1.71 -10.55 -0.91
N ASN A 34 -0.43 -10.77 -1.19
CA ASN A 34 0.09 -12.09 -1.57
C ASN A 34 0.64 -12.90 -0.39
N GLU A 35 1.10 -12.24 0.68
CA GLU A 35 1.91 -12.87 1.71
C GLU A 35 1.29 -12.82 3.12
N MET A 36 0.27 -11.98 3.36
CA MET A 36 -0.39 -11.98 4.66
C MET A 36 -1.23 -13.24 4.85
N ALA A 37 -1.03 -13.89 6.01
CA ALA A 37 -1.87 -14.98 6.46
C ALA A 37 -3.31 -14.50 6.71
N THR A 38 -4.28 -15.34 6.37
CA THR A 38 -5.68 -15.15 6.77
C THR A 38 -5.84 -15.33 8.28
N PHE A 39 -6.97 -14.88 8.84
CA PHE A 39 -7.29 -15.08 10.26
C PHE A 39 -7.21 -16.56 10.69
N GLU A 40 -7.70 -17.46 9.84
CA GLU A 40 -7.62 -18.91 10.10
C GLU A 40 -6.17 -19.39 10.11
N GLN A 41 -5.37 -18.99 9.12
CA GLN A 41 -3.94 -19.36 9.03
C GLN A 41 -3.13 -18.79 10.20
N ALA A 42 -3.51 -17.63 10.72
CA ALA A 42 -2.91 -17.00 11.90
C ALA A 42 -3.46 -17.55 13.25
N GLY A 43 -4.46 -18.45 13.22
CA GLY A 43 -5.06 -19.02 14.43
C GLY A 43 -5.94 -18.05 15.23
N ILE A 44 -6.49 -17.01 14.58
CA ILE A 44 -7.33 -16.00 15.22
C ILE A 44 -8.79 -16.49 15.22
N ALA A 45 -9.41 -16.52 16.40
CA ALA A 45 -10.80 -16.92 16.57
C ALA A 45 -11.77 -15.87 15.99
N PRO A 46 -12.93 -16.28 15.43
CA PRO A 46 -13.94 -15.35 14.94
C PRO A 46 -14.45 -14.43 16.07
N GLY A 47 -14.35 -13.12 15.87
CA GLY A 47 -14.85 -12.10 16.81
C GLY A 47 -13.96 -11.80 18.01
N ALA A 48 -12.70 -12.26 18.01
CA ALA A 48 -11.66 -11.82 18.94
C ALA A 48 -11.25 -10.36 18.71
#